data_AF-A0A075LNS2-F1
#
_entry.id   AF-A0A075LNS2-F1
#
_cell.length_a   1.000
_cell.length_b   1.000
_cell.length_c   1.000
_cell.angle_alpha   90.00
_cell.angle_beta   90.00
_cell.angle_gamma   90.00
#
_symmetry.space_group_name_H-M   'P 1'
#
loop_
_entity.id
_entity.type
_entity.pdbx_description
1 polymer ?
#
loop_
_entity_poly.entity_id
_entity_poly.type
_entity_poly.pdbx_seq_one_letter_code
_entity_poly.pdbx_strand_id
1 'polypeptide(L)'
;MDNYLERLKKLSDLEPKTLEQMALKLSEEAGEVSQAVLSYSDASGSGYKQLDKEDIKEECVDTVLVALSLFYKLSDREGELQELLDKKMTKWESNIS
;
A
#
# COMPACT_ATOMS: atom_id res chain seq x y z
N MET A 1 9.20 13.28 4.96
CA MET A 1 7.99 12.57 4.48
C MET A 1 7.55 13.17 3.16
N ASP A 2 7.44 14.50 3.07
CA ASP A 2 7.15 15.23 1.83
C ASP A 2 8.08 14.85 0.66
N ASN A 3 9.39 14.74 0.93
CA ASN A 3 10.38 14.28 -0.06
C ASN A 3 10.10 12.87 -0.63
N TYR A 4 9.56 11.95 0.19
CA TYR A 4 9.25 10.59 -0.28
C TYR A 4 7.99 10.56 -1.15
N LEU A 5 6.95 11.34 -0.80
CA LEU A 5 5.72 11.42 -1.59
C LEU A 5 5.95 12.11 -2.94
N GLU A 6 6.75 13.17 -2.98
CA GLU A 6 7.18 13.80 -4.25
C GLU A 6 7.98 12.83 -5.11
N ARG A 7 8.92 12.08 -4.51
CA ARG A 7 9.67 11.06 -5.23
C ARG A 7 8.76 9.96 -5.74
N LEU A 8 7.79 9.52 -4.95
CA LEU A 8 6.84 8.49 -5.35
C LEU A 8 5.99 8.95 -6.52
N LYS A 9 5.41 10.16 -6.46
CA LYS A 9 4.66 10.77 -7.57
C LYS A 9 5.48 10.74 -8.87
N LYS A 10 6.74 11.17 -8.82
CA LYS A 10 7.65 11.13 -9.98
C LYS A 10 7.90 9.71 -10.50
N LEU A 11 7.99 8.71 -9.62
CA LEU A 11 8.13 7.31 -10.01
C LEU A 11 6.83 6.76 -10.62
N SER A 12 5.67 7.17 -10.10
CA SER A 12 4.36 6.77 -10.61
C SER A 12 4.10 7.30 -12.03
N ASP A 13 4.60 8.49 -12.36
CA ASP A 13 4.56 9.03 -13.73
C ASP A 13 5.39 8.19 -14.72
N LEU A 14 6.43 7.52 -14.22
CA LEU A 14 7.30 6.64 -15.00
C LEU A 14 6.84 5.17 -15.02
N GLU A 15 5.79 4.84 -14.26
CA GLU A 15 5.30 3.46 -14.12
C GLU A 15 4.66 2.98 -15.44
N PRO A 16 5.22 1.97 -16.12
CA PRO A 16 4.68 1.47 -17.38
C PRO A 16 3.39 0.65 -17.23
N LYS A 17 3.08 0.11 -16.04
CA LYS A 17 1.88 -0.72 -15.81
C LYS A 17 0.60 0.03 -16.15
N THR A 18 -0.35 -0.61 -16.82
CA THR A 18 -1.70 -0.05 -17.01
C THR A 18 -2.46 0.02 -15.70
N LEU A 19 -3.61 0.71 -15.69
CA LEU A 19 -4.46 0.80 -14.51
C LEU A 19 -4.89 -0.58 -14.00
N GLU A 20 -5.28 -1.48 -14.91
CA GLU A 20 -5.68 -2.86 -14.62
C GLU A 20 -4.51 -3.67 -14.05
N GLN A 21 -3.31 -3.50 -14.62
CA GLN A 21 -2.11 -4.17 -14.12
C GLN A 21 -1.72 -3.69 -12.72
N MET A 22 -1.89 -2.39 -12.43
CA MET A 22 -1.67 -1.85 -11.09
C MET A 22 -2.72 -2.33 -10.09
N ALA A 23 -3.99 -2.45 -10.50
CA ALA A 23 -5.03 -3.04 -9.66
C ALA A 23 -4.75 -4.52 -9.34
N LEU A 24 -4.24 -5.30 -10.31
CA LEU A 24 -3.79 -6.66 -10.09
C LEU A 24 -2.59 -6.72 -9.14
N LYS A 25 -1.58 -5.85 -9.34
CA LYS A 25 -0.42 -5.80 -8.45
C LYS A 25 -0.83 -5.41 -7.02
N LEU A 26 -1.78 -4.49 -6.85
CA LEU A 26 -2.31 -4.17 -5.53
C LEU A 26 -2.96 -5.39 -4.84
N SER A 27 -3.65 -6.24 -5.60
CA SER A 27 -4.20 -7.50 -5.08
C SER A 27 -3.11 -8.52 -4.73
N GLU A 28 -2.00 -8.53 -5.46
CA GLU A 28 -0.83 -9.36 -5.20
C GLU A 28 -0.18 -8.97 -3.87
N GLU A 29 0.14 -7.68 -3.68
CA GLU A 29 0.76 -7.18 -2.43
C GLU A 29 -0.11 -7.47 -1.20
N ALA A 30 -1.43 -7.28 -1.32
CA ALA A 30 -2.36 -7.60 -0.23
C ALA A 30 -2.36 -9.11 0.11
N GLY A 31 -2.15 -9.96 -0.89
CA GLY A 31 -1.97 -11.40 -0.73
C GLY A 31 -0.63 -11.73 -0.05
N GLU A 32 0.44 -11.02 -0.39
CA GLU A 32 1.76 -11.17 0.21
C GLU A 32 1.76 -10.75 1.69
N VAL A 33 1.09 -9.64 2.04
CA VAL A 33 0.82 -9.27 3.44
C VAL A 33 0.10 -10.40 4.17
N SER A 34 -0.95 -10.96 3.56
CA SER A 34 -1.72 -12.06 4.15
C SER A 34 -0.85 -13.29 4.38
N GLN A 35 0.01 -13.63 3.42
CA GLN A 35 0.94 -14.75 3.52
C GLN A 35 1.99 -14.54 4.61
N ALA A 36 2.59 -13.35 4.69
CA ALA A 36 3.57 -13.00 5.71
C ALA A 36 2.98 -13.13 7.11
N VAL A 37 1.77 -12.58 7.32
CA VAL A 37 1.05 -12.70 8.61
C VAL A 37 0.74 -14.16 8.95
N LEU A 38 0.22 -14.93 7.98
CA LEU A 38 -0.12 -16.34 8.21
C LEU A 38 1.12 -17.18 8.52
N SER A 39 2.23 -16.96 7.81
CA SER A 39 3.51 -17.62 8.08
C SER A 39 4.06 -17.25 9.45
N TYR A 40 4.10 -15.97 9.79
CA TYR A 40 4.57 -15.47 11.09
C TYR A 40 3.75 -16.02 12.26
N SER A 41 2.44 -16.19 12.07
CA SER A 41 1.54 -16.75 13.09
C SER A 41 1.54 -18.29 13.19
N ASP A 42 2.40 -18.96 12.43
CA ASP A 42 2.45 -20.42 12.28
C ASP A 42 1.07 -21.03 11.95
N ALA A 43 0.30 -20.35 11.09
CA ALA A 43 -1.00 -20.85 10.66
C ALA A 43 -0.84 -22.17 9.88
N SER A 44 -1.79 -23.09 10.09
CA SER A 44 -1.80 -24.40 9.43
C SER A 44 -1.72 -24.26 7.90
N GLY A 45 -0.70 -24.86 7.30
CA GLY A 45 -0.46 -24.79 5.85
C GLY A 45 0.30 -23.54 5.37
N SER A 46 0.73 -22.67 6.28
CA SER A 46 1.45 -21.43 5.96
C SER A 46 2.78 -21.27 6.67
N GLY A 47 2.99 -21.95 7.81
CA GLY A 47 4.24 -21.85 8.59
C GLY A 47 5.52 -22.32 7.88
N TYR A 48 5.43 -23.08 6.78
CA TYR A 48 6.61 -23.60 6.07
C TYR A 48 7.52 -22.51 5.49
N LYS A 49 7.01 -21.29 5.28
CA LYS A 49 7.80 -20.17 4.75
C LYS A 49 8.67 -19.47 5.82
N GLN A 50 8.38 -19.67 7.11
CA GLN A 50 9.17 -19.15 8.23
C GLN A 50 9.44 -17.64 8.17
N LEU A 51 8.48 -16.88 7.62
CA LEU A 51 8.53 -15.42 7.56
C LEU A 51 8.37 -14.79 8.95
N ASP A 52 8.97 -13.62 9.13
CA ASP A 52 9.01 -12.88 10.39
C ASP A 52 8.24 -11.55 10.34
N LYS A 53 8.45 -10.68 11.34
CA LYS A 53 7.76 -9.38 11.39
C LYS A 53 8.33 -8.38 10.39
N GLU A 54 9.58 -8.56 9.97
CA GLU A 54 10.26 -7.71 9.02
C GLU A 54 9.66 -7.94 7.64
N ASP A 55 9.40 -9.20 7.28
CA ASP A 55 8.66 -9.54 6.05
C ASP A 55 7.27 -8.88 6.03
N ILE A 56 6.49 -8.97 7.12
CA ILE A 56 5.16 -8.32 7.18
C ILE A 56 5.26 -6.80 6.92
N LYS A 57 6.29 -6.14 7.49
CA LYS A 57 6.49 -4.69 7.30
C LYS A 57 6.84 -4.37 5.85
N GLU A 58 7.66 -5.19 5.20
CA GLU A 58 8.03 -5.05 3.79
C GLU A 58 6.79 -5.11 2.91
N GLU A 59 5.99 -6.16 3.03
CA GLU A 59 4.76 -6.32 2.23
C GLU A 59 3.74 -5.21 2.48
N CYS A 60 3.68 -4.69 3.71
CA CYS A 60 2.85 -3.52 4.04
C CYS A 60 3.35 -2.26 3.31
N VAL A 61 4.67 -2.07 3.22
CA VAL A 61 5.26 -0.94 2.48
C VAL A 61 5.01 -1.09 0.98
N ASP A 62 5.16 -2.29 0.42
CA ASP A 62 4.89 -2.54 -1.00
C ASP A 62 3.42 -2.30 -1.35
N THR A 63 2.50 -2.75 -0.49
CA THR A 63 1.07 -2.41 -0.61
C THR A 63 0.85 -0.89 -0.64
N VAL A 64 1.50 -0.13 0.26
CA VAL A 64 1.39 1.34 0.30
C VAL A 64 1.96 1.97 -0.97
N LEU A 65 3.11 1.50 -1.46
CA LEU A 65 3.76 2.04 -2.66
C LEU A 65 2.90 1.82 -3.91
N VAL A 66 2.30 0.63 -4.07
CA VAL A 66 1.44 0.33 -5.21
C VAL A 66 0.13 1.11 -5.12
N ALA A 67 -0.49 1.19 -3.94
CA ALA A 67 -1.73 1.95 -3.74
C ALA A 67 -1.54 3.45 -4.01
N LEU A 68 -0.46 4.05 -3.49
CA LEU A 68 -0.14 5.44 -3.73
C LEU A 68 0.28 5.70 -5.18
N SER A 69 0.99 4.77 -5.81
CA SER A 69 1.32 4.91 -7.23
C SER A 69 0.08 4.88 -8.11
N LEU A 70 -0.86 3.99 -7.79
CA LEU A 70 -2.16 3.92 -8.46
C LEU A 70 -2.93 5.23 -8.28
N PHE A 71 -2.93 5.77 -7.06
CA PHE A 71 -3.54 7.05 -6.76
C PHE A 71 -2.93 8.19 -7.59
N TYR A 72 -1.60 8.33 -7.61
CA TYR A 72 -0.94 9.42 -8.33
C TYR A 72 -1.12 9.32 -9.84
N LYS A 73 -1.28 8.11 -10.40
CA LYS A 73 -1.61 7.91 -11.81
C LYS A 73 -3.01 8.41 -12.19
N LEU A 74 -3.91 8.50 -11.22
CA LEU A 74 -5.28 8.98 -11.37
C LEU A 74 -5.48 10.44 -10.93
N SER A 75 -4.52 11.00 -10.20
CA SER A 75 -4.66 12.32 -9.59
C SER A 75 -4.28 13.42 -10.57
N ASP A 76 -5.22 14.34 -10.81
CA ASP A 76 -5.03 15.45 -11.75
C ASP A 76 -4.60 16.75 -11.05
N ARG A 77 -4.62 16.80 -9.71
CA ARG A 77 -4.36 18.02 -8.94
C ARG A 77 -3.38 17.79 -7.80
N GLU A 78 -2.53 18.77 -7.55
CA GLU A 78 -1.70 18.78 -6.35
C GLU A 78 -2.55 18.91 -5.08
N GLY A 79 -2.09 18.30 -3.99
CA GLY A 79 -2.79 18.32 -2.70
C GLY A 79 -3.94 17.32 -2.55
N GLU A 80 -4.41 16.67 -3.61
CA GLU A 80 -5.58 15.77 -3.56
C GLU A 80 -5.43 14.63 -2.56
N LEU A 81 -4.22 14.03 -2.49
CA LEU A 81 -3.95 12.96 -1.53
C LEU A 81 -4.13 13.46 -0.09
N GLN A 82 -3.59 14.64 0.22
CA GLN A 82 -3.63 15.21 1.56
C GLN A 82 -5.07 15.54 1.96
N GLU A 83 -5.85 16.15 1.06
CA GLU A 83 -7.28 16.42 1.28
C GLU A 83 -8.08 15.14 1.56
N LEU A 84 -7.85 14.09 0.78
CA LEU A 84 -8.56 12.83 0.94
C LEU A 84 -8.14 12.08 2.21
N LEU A 85 -6.85 12.09 2.54
CA LEU A 85 -6.34 11.51 3.79
C LEU A 85 -6.93 12.23 4.99
N ASP A 86 -6.86 13.56 5.04
CA ASP A 86 -7.38 14.38 6.15
C ASP A 86 -8.88 14.11 6.39
N LYS A 87 -9.66 14.10 5.31
CA LYS A 87 -11.09 13.76 5.37
C LYS A 87 -11.35 12.36 5.93
N LYS A 88 -10.55 11.36 5.53
CA LYS A 88 -10.71 9.97 5.97
C LYS A 88 -10.26 9.78 7.42
N MET A 89 -9.16 10.40 7.82
CA MET A 89 -8.64 10.35 9.18
C MET A 89 -9.60 11.06 10.16
N THR A 90 -10.07 12.27 9.83
CA THR A 90 -11.08 12.98 10.64
C THR A 90 -12.33 12.12 10.87
N LYS A 91 -12.82 11.45 9.82
CA LYS A 91 -13.95 10.52 9.94
C LYS A 91 -13.60 9.29 10.79
N TRP A 92 -12.38 8.79 10.72
CA TRP A 92 -11.97 7.66 11.53
C TRP A 92 -11.88 8.03 13.01
N GLU A 93 -11.23 9.16 13.32
CA GLU A 93 -11.12 9.73 14.66
C GLU A 93 -12.51 9.90 15.31
N SER A 94 -13.50 10.39 14.57
CA SER A 94 -14.86 10.55 15.09
C SER A 94 -15.60 9.23 15.39
N ASN A 95 -15.09 8.08 14.95
CA ASN A 95 -15.68 6.75 15.22
C ASN A 95 -14.93 5.99 16.32
N ILE A 96 -13.69 6.39 16.64
CA ILE A 96 -12.86 5.75 17.68
C ILE A 96 -12.76 6.59 18.96
N SER A 97 -13.16 7.87 18.92
CA SER A 97 -13.35 8.75 20.07
C SER A 97 -14.79 8.73 20.56
#